data_AF-A3WX03-F1
#
_entry.id   AF-A3WX03-F1
#
_cell.length_a   1.000
_cell.length_b   1.000
_cell.length_c   1.000
_cell.angle_alpha   90.00
_cell.angle_beta   90.00
_cell.angle_gamma   90.00
#
_symmetry.space_group_name_H-M   'P 1'
#
loop_
_entity.id
_entity.type
_entity.pdbx_description
1 polymer ?
#
loop_
_entity_poly.entity_id
_entity_poly.type
_entity_poly.pdbx_seq_one_letter_code
_entity_poly.pdbx_strand_id
1 'polypeptide(L)'
;MLPLFYAGTVRALRRFPDMTFRVITRELENMVDWTDDRIAELSDSGLKNLLANAERKSVDDLVARCQAELEKRNALKPRKVAKARTGLKDFEHEMSSQLATIGRQMAEKYDLSEETAKAKSAGVKGFRAHKLVGGDGQAKLGGLQRAGFVAVDRYISYRCGNDIVSLGVFLPKNQDMSEHKFFVIAPQAMLDGGQPVDAIRDNHGQKQSADSALMFDDLEAAAAAFDKVLARIAA
;
A
#
# COMPACT_ATOMS: atom_id res chain seq x y z
N MET A 1 -3.50 -84.86 18.81
CA MET A 1 -2.26 -85.63 18.54
C MET A 1 -1.25 -84.65 17.97
N LEU A 2 -0.33 -84.16 18.82
CA LEU A 2 0.91 -83.50 18.38
C LEU A 2 1.82 -84.54 17.71
N PRO A 3 2.80 -84.11 16.91
CA PRO A 3 4.17 -84.26 17.41
C PRO A 3 5.11 -83.05 17.17
N LEU A 4 6.11 -83.04 18.04
CA LEU A 4 7.26 -82.16 18.20
C LEU A 4 8.33 -82.27 17.08
N PHE A 5 9.15 -81.22 16.94
CA PHE A 5 10.64 -81.14 17.09
C PHE A 5 11.13 -79.85 16.37
N TYR A 6 11.48 -78.76 17.06
CA TYR A 6 12.75 -78.40 17.74
C TYR A 6 14.01 -78.40 16.83
N ALA A 7 14.53 -77.20 16.50
CA ALA A 7 15.92 -76.78 16.77
C ALA A 7 16.25 -75.40 16.18
N GLY A 8 16.65 -74.48 17.08
CA GLY A 8 17.78 -73.54 16.90
C GLY A 8 17.64 -72.37 15.92
N THR A 9 17.75 -71.13 16.39
CA THR A 9 19.05 -70.48 16.67
C THR A 9 18.84 -69.03 17.15
N VAL A 10 19.62 -68.67 18.17
CA VAL A 10 19.72 -67.40 18.87
C VAL A 10 20.15 -66.25 17.95
N ARG A 11 19.48 -65.09 18.00
CA ARG A 11 20.18 -63.79 17.91
C ARG A 11 19.38 -62.60 18.46
N ALA A 12 19.78 -62.22 19.68
CA ALA A 12 20.06 -60.87 20.13
C ALA A 12 19.02 -59.75 19.86
N LEU A 13 18.20 -59.52 20.89
CA LEU A 13 17.87 -58.16 21.34
C LEU A 13 19.18 -57.35 21.51
N ARG A 14 19.45 -56.42 20.58
CA ARG A 14 20.29 -55.25 20.85
C ARG A 14 19.47 -54.01 20.58
N ARG A 15 18.92 -53.47 21.67
CA ARG A 15 19.06 -52.08 22.11
C ARG A 15 19.27 -51.08 20.95
N PHE A 16 18.23 -50.32 20.63
CA PHE A 16 18.36 -49.03 19.98
C PHE A 16 18.81 -48.00 21.04
N PRO A 17 20.06 -47.52 21.09
CA PRO A 17 20.30 -46.12 21.40
C PRO A 17 20.22 -45.31 20.09
N ASP A 18 20.12 -43.99 20.20
CA ASP A 18 20.33 -43.02 19.11
C ASP A 18 19.18 -42.59 18.21
N MET A 19 17.95 -42.50 18.72
CA MET A 19 17.00 -41.50 18.17
C MET A 19 16.88 -40.24 19.01
N THR A 20 16.95 -40.34 20.34
CA THR A 20 16.89 -39.15 21.21
C THR A 20 18.17 -38.30 21.14
N PHE A 21 19.35 -38.91 20.99
CA PHE A 21 20.60 -38.15 20.91
C PHE A 21 20.74 -37.37 19.60
N ARG A 22 20.27 -37.94 18.48
CA ARG A 22 20.33 -37.29 17.15
C ARG A 22 19.34 -36.14 16.96
N VAL A 23 18.21 -36.14 17.69
CA VAL A 23 17.26 -35.01 17.65
C VAL A 23 17.83 -33.83 18.44
N ILE A 24 18.48 -34.09 19.59
CA ILE A 24 19.11 -33.06 20.41
C ILE A 24 20.32 -32.42 19.68
N THR A 25 21.15 -33.20 18.98
CA THR A 25 22.31 -32.63 18.26
C THR A 25 21.90 -31.83 17.02
N ARG A 26 20.80 -32.16 16.34
CA ARG A 26 20.35 -31.42 15.14
C ARG A 26 19.69 -30.07 15.47
N GLU A 27 19.12 -29.90 16.66
CA GLU A 27 18.63 -28.60 17.14
C GLU A 27 19.77 -27.66 17.58
N LEU A 28 20.89 -28.21 18.04
CA LEU A 28 22.08 -27.44 18.43
C LEU A 28 23.00 -27.07 17.24
N GLU A 29 22.95 -27.81 16.13
CA GLU A 29 23.88 -27.63 14.97
C GLU A 29 23.57 -26.45 14.03
N ASN A 30 22.48 -25.71 14.21
CA ASN A 30 22.18 -24.52 13.36
C ASN A 30 21.87 -23.25 14.15
N MET A 31 22.09 -23.25 15.47
CA MET A 31 21.99 -22.02 16.25
C MET A 31 23.29 -21.24 16.05
N VAL A 32 23.33 -20.47 14.97
CA VAL A 32 24.35 -19.42 14.79
C VAL A 32 24.35 -18.61 16.08
N ASP A 33 25.48 -18.62 16.79
CA ASP A 33 25.65 -17.81 17.98
C ASP A 33 25.64 -16.33 17.55
N TRP A 34 24.56 -15.64 17.91
CA TRP A 34 24.31 -14.25 17.57
C TRP A 34 24.83 -13.37 18.69
N THR A 35 26.11 -13.05 18.60
CA THR A 35 26.76 -12.07 19.46
C THR A 35 26.39 -10.64 19.04
N ASP A 36 26.49 -9.70 19.97
CA ASP A 36 26.18 -8.28 19.70
C ASP A 36 27.04 -7.71 18.56
N ASP A 37 28.31 -8.13 18.45
CA ASP A 37 29.20 -7.72 17.36
C ASP A 37 28.69 -8.19 15.99
N ARG A 38 28.24 -9.44 15.89
CA ARG A 38 27.68 -9.98 14.63
C ARG A 38 26.37 -9.30 14.26
N ILE A 39 25.54 -8.96 15.24
CA ILE A 39 24.31 -8.20 15.04
C ILE A 39 24.65 -6.78 14.54
N ALA A 40 25.67 -6.13 15.12
CA ALA A 40 26.13 -4.81 14.74
C ALA A 40 26.73 -4.75 13.32
N GLU A 41 27.35 -5.84 12.84
CA GLU A 41 27.89 -5.96 11.48
C GLU A 41 26.82 -6.14 10.40
N LEU A 42 25.58 -6.52 10.75
CA LEU A 42 24.52 -6.73 9.77
C LEU A 42 24.11 -5.43 9.06
N SER A 43 23.76 -5.55 7.78
CA SER A 43 23.04 -4.49 7.07
C SER A 43 21.66 -4.25 7.71
N ASP A 44 21.06 -3.07 7.50
CA ASP A 44 19.71 -2.75 8.02
C ASP A 44 18.64 -3.75 7.56
N SER A 45 18.76 -4.26 6.33
CA SER A 45 17.86 -5.31 5.83
C SER A 45 18.14 -6.67 6.47
N GLY A 46 19.41 -7.01 6.69
CA GLY A 46 19.82 -8.21 7.40
C GLY A 46 19.31 -8.25 8.84
N LEU A 47 19.45 -7.13 9.56
CA LEU A 47 19.02 -6.97 10.95
C LEU A 47 17.49 -7.08 11.09
N LYS A 48 16.71 -6.47 10.18
CA LYS A 48 15.24 -6.60 10.17
C LYS A 48 14.77 -8.00 9.85
N ASN A 49 15.44 -8.68 8.93
CA ASN A 49 15.14 -10.07 8.60
C ASN A 49 15.46 -10.99 9.78
N LEU A 50 16.56 -10.75 10.49
CA LEU A 50 16.92 -11.48 11.71
C LEU A 50 15.87 -11.27 12.81
N LEU A 51 15.47 -10.02 13.07
CA LEU A 51 14.41 -9.68 14.02
C LEU A 51 13.10 -10.42 13.71
N ALA A 52 12.61 -10.34 12.47
CA ALA A 52 11.37 -11.02 12.07
C ALA A 52 11.45 -12.55 12.21
N ASN A 53 12.64 -13.13 12.03
CA ASN A 53 12.87 -14.56 12.24
C ASN A 53 12.94 -14.92 13.73
N ALA A 54 13.54 -14.07 14.56
CA ALA A 54 13.62 -14.24 16.01
C ALA A 54 12.23 -14.13 16.65
N GLU A 55 11.40 -13.17 16.22
CA GLU A 55 10.00 -13.00 16.64
C GLU A 55 9.16 -14.24 16.29
N ARG A 56 9.30 -14.76 15.06
CA ARG A 56 8.58 -15.97 14.61
C ARG A 56 8.96 -17.22 15.42
N LYS A 57 10.18 -17.25 15.94
CA LYS A 57 10.71 -18.37 16.73
C LYS A 57 10.66 -18.11 18.25
N SER A 58 10.11 -16.98 18.68
CA SER A 58 10.02 -16.57 20.09
C SER A 58 11.37 -16.62 20.83
N VAL A 59 12.44 -16.13 20.18
CA VAL A 59 13.78 -16.03 20.78
C VAL A 59 13.95 -14.64 21.39
N ASP A 60 13.38 -14.43 22.57
CA ASP A 60 13.17 -13.09 23.16
C ASP A 60 14.47 -12.29 23.39
N ASP A 61 15.56 -12.96 23.81
CA ASP A 61 16.87 -12.32 24.00
C ASP A 61 17.45 -11.79 22.68
N LEU A 62 17.30 -12.55 21.59
CA LEU A 62 17.74 -12.11 20.26
C LEU A 62 16.85 -10.98 19.70
N VAL A 63 15.56 -11.01 19.99
CA VAL A 63 14.62 -9.92 19.67
C VAL A 63 15.07 -8.63 20.37
N ALA A 64 15.35 -8.69 21.67
CA ALA A 64 15.80 -7.54 22.46
C ALA A 64 17.11 -6.95 21.91
N ARG A 65 18.10 -7.79 21.58
CA ARG A 65 19.39 -7.34 21.01
C ARG A 65 19.24 -6.72 19.63
N CYS A 66 18.41 -7.31 18.75
CA CYS A 66 18.14 -6.75 17.43
C CYS A 66 17.40 -5.40 17.52
N GLN A 67 16.45 -5.27 18.45
CA GLN A 67 15.74 -4.01 18.71
C GLN A 67 16.69 -2.94 19.26
N ALA A 68 17.53 -3.28 20.24
CA ALA A 68 18.51 -2.36 20.82
C ALA A 68 19.49 -1.83 19.76
N GLU A 69 19.99 -2.67 18.85
CA GLU A 69 20.87 -2.22 17.76
C GLU A 69 20.12 -1.36 16.73
N LEU A 70 18.86 -1.67 16.40
CA LEU A 70 18.03 -0.80 15.55
C LEU A 70 17.78 0.56 16.20
N GLU A 71 17.50 0.60 17.51
CA GLU A 71 17.31 1.82 18.27
C GLU A 71 18.59 2.65 18.34
N LYS A 72 19.74 2.02 18.62
CA LYS A 72 21.06 2.65 18.59
C LYS A 72 21.34 3.27 17.22
N ARG A 73 21.12 2.55 16.13
CA ARG A 73 21.25 3.10 14.76
C ARG A 73 20.29 4.24 14.50
N ASN A 74 19.05 4.15 14.98
CA ASN A 74 18.06 5.20 14.83
C ASN A 74 18.38 6.45 15.66
N ALA A 75 18.99 6.30 16.83
CA ALA A 75 19.48 7.40 17.66
C ALA A 75 20.71 8.09 17.04
N LEU A 76 21.55 7.33 16.34
CA LEU A 76 22.72 7.84 15.59
C LEU A 76 22.34 8.49 14.26
N LYS A 77 21.16 8.21 13.71
CA LYS A 77 20.66 8.92 12.54
C LYS A 77 20.51 10.39 12.92
N PRO A 78 21.16 11.34 12.21
CA PRO A 78 20.93 12.75 12.47
C PRO A 78 19.43 13.01 12.34
N ARG A 79 18.80 13.45 13.43
CA ARG A 79 17.42 13.94 13.41
C ARG A 79 17.41 15.06 12.37
N LYS A 80 16.87 14.78 11.18
CA LYS A 80 16.58 15.83 10.22
C LYS A 80 15.63 16.78 10.94
N VAL A 81 16.12 17.96 11.30
CA VAL A 81 15.26 19.08 11.64
C VAL A 81 14.27 19.14 10.48
N ALA A 82 12.98 18.99 10.78
CA ALA A 82 11.96 19.01 9.75
C ALA A 82 12.19 20.31 8.96
N LYS A 83 12.58 20.18 7.69
CA LYS A 83 12.68 21.36 6.82
C LYS A 83 11.31 22.02 6.86
N ALA A 84 11.29 23.34 7.10
CA ALA A 84 10.08 24.12 6.88
C ALA A 84 9.53 23.75 5.51
N ARG A 85 8.23 23.43 5.45
CA ARG A 85 7.58 23.12 4.18
C ARG A 85 7.72 24.36 3.29
N THR A 86 8.01 24.14 2.02
CA THR A 86 7.91 25.22 1.04
C THR A 86 6.43 25.59 0.89
N GLY A 87 6.10 26.82 0.48
CA GLY A 87 4.71 27.21 0.27
C GLY A 87 3.94 26.24 -0.63
N LEU A 88 4.61 25.67 -1.64
CA LEU A 88 4.06 24.62 -2.50
C LEU A 88 3.66 23.35 -1.75
N LYS A 89 4.44 22.92 -0.75
CA LYS A 89 4.14 21.72 0.04
C LYS A 89 3.01 21.94 1.03
N ASP A 90 2.88 23.14 1.57
CA ASP A 90 1.71 23.50 2.38
C ASP A 90 0.45 23.55 1.51
N PHE A 91 0.54 24.17 0.33
CA PHE A 91 -0.54 24.18 -0.65
C PHE A 91 -0.98 22.77 -1.08
N GLU A 92 -0.03 21.89 -1.44
CA GLU A 92 -0.33 20.50 -1.81
C GLU A 92 -1.03 19.75 -0.67
N HIS A 93 -0.56 19.94 0.57
CA HIS A 93 -1.14 19.30 1.75
C HIS A 93 -2.56 19.80 2.05
N GLU A 94 -2.79 21.11 1.89
CA GLU A 94 -4.10 21.72 2.07
C GLU A 94 -5.10 21.19 1.03
N MET A 95 -4.76 21.23 -0.26
CA MET A 95 -5.62 20.69 -1.32
C MET A 95 -5.89 19.19 -1.14
N SER A 96 -4.87 18.43 -0.74
CA SER A 96 -5.02 17.01 -0.41
C SER A 96 -6.04 16.78 0.72
N SER A 97 -6.02 17.65 1.74
CA SER A 97 -6.93 17.57 2.89
C SER A 97 -8.35 17.93 2.50
N GLN A 98 -8.54 18.98 1.68
CA GLN A 98 -9.85 19.40 1.17
C GLN A 98 -10.50 18.32 0.29
N LEU A 99 -9.75 17.75 -0.65
CA LEU A 99 -10.21 16.62 -1.47
C LEU A 99 -10.60 15.41 -0.61
N ALA A 100 -9.83 15.09 0.43
CA ALA A 100 -10.17 14.00 1.33
C ALA A 100 -11.45 14.27 2.13
N THR A 101 -11.70 15.52 2.52
CA THR A 101 -12.96 15.94 3.17
C THR A 101 -14.15 15.70 2.25
N ILE A 102 -14.07 16.10 0.99
CA ILE A 102 -15.12 15.83 -0.01
C ILE A 102 -15.32 14.32 -0.17
N GLY A 103 -14.23 13.55 -0.25
CA GLY A 103 -14.31 12.10 -0.32
C GLY A 103 -15.08 11.49 0.85
N ARG A 104 -14.81 11.94 2.08
CA ARG A 104 -15.56 11.47 3.27
C ARG A 104 -17.04 11.85 3.21
N GLN A 105 -17.35 13.09 2.84
CA GLN A 105 -18.75 13.54 2.66
C GLN A 105 -19.49 12.69 1.62
N MET A 106 -18.84 12.34 0.52
CA MET A 106 -19.44 11.47 -0.51
C MET A 106 -19.63 10.03 -0.02
N ALA A 107 -18.72 9.51 0.81
CA ALA A 107 -18.85 8.19 1.42
C ALA A 107 -19.91 8.13 2.54
N GLU A 108 -20.29 9.27 3.12
CA GLU A 108 -21.46 9.37 4.01
C GLU A 108 -22.77 9.41 3.20
N LYS A 109 -22.75 10.05 2.02
CA LYS A 109 -23.92 10.18 1.13
C LYS A 109 -24.23 8.91 0.34
N TYR A 110 -23.20 8.16 -0.06
CA TYR A 110 -23.32 6.96 -0.90
C TYR A 110 -22.60 5.78 -0.25
N ASP A 111 -23.08 4.57 -0.50
CA ASP A 111 -22.33 3.36 -0.14
C ASP A 111 -21.18 3.13 -1.12
N LEU A 112 -20.04 3.77 -0.83
CA LEU A 112 -18.79 3.66 -1.59
C LEU A 112 -17.83 2.62 -1.00
N SER A 113 -18.36 1.67 -0.21
CA SER A 113 -17.56 0.61 0.41
C SER A 113 -16.90 -0.30 -0.62
N GLU A 114 -15.79 -0.94 -0.23
CA GLU A 114 -15.13 -1.92 -1.10
C GLU A 114 -16.03 -3.13 -1.36
N GLU A 115 -16.84 -3.51 -0.37
CA GLU A 115 -17.81 -4.60 -0.40
C GLU A 115 -18.86 -4.35 -1.48
N THR A 116 -19.51 -3.18 -1.44
CA THR A 116 -20.53 -2.80 -2.42
C THR A 116 -19.94 -2.64 -3.82
N ALA A 117 -18.75 -2.04 -3.94
CA ALA A 117 -18.05 -1.96 -5.22
C ALA A 117 -17.75 -3.36 -5.78
N LYS A 118 -17.27 -4.31 -4.97
CA LYS A 118 -17.01 -5.70 -5.40
C LYS A 118 -18.30 -6.42 -5.80
N ALA A 119 -19.37 -6.27 -5.04
CA ALA A 119 -20.66 -6.89 -5.32
C ALA A 119 -21.25 -6.40 -6.65
N LYS A 120 -21.27 -5.08 -6.87
CA LYS A 120 -21.75 -4.46 -8.12
C LYS A 120 -20.85 -4.75 -9.33
N SER A 121 -19.62 -5.20 -9.09
CA SER A 121 -18.64 -5.52 -10.14
C SER A 121 -18.46 -7.02 -10.39
N ALA A 122 -19.37 -7.85 -9.88
CA ALA A 122 -19.31 -9.29 -10.09
C ALA A 122 -19.26 -9.62 -11.59
N GLY A 123 -18.29 -10.45 -11.99
CA GLY A 123 -18.07 -10.81 -13.40
C GLY A 123 -17.15 -9.87 -14.19
N VAL A 124 -16.75 -8.72 -13.64
CA VAL A 124 -15.77 -7.85 -14.30
C VAL A 124 -14.35 -8.40 -14.09
N LYS A 125 -13.75 -8.90 -15.16
CA LYS A 125 -12.42 -9.51 -15.14
C LYS A 125 -11.37 -8.53 -14.63
N GLY A 126 -10.64 -8.93 -13.58
CA GLY A 126 -9.55 -8.14 -13.01
C GLY A 126 -9.99 -6.91 -12.24
N PHE A 127 -11.28 -6.81 -11.88
CA PHE A 127 -11.77 -5.73 -11.03
C PHE A 127 -11.05 -5.71 -9.67
N ARG A 128 -10.68 -4.51 -9.24
CA ARG A 128 -10.18 -4.21 -7.90
C ARG A 128 -10.83 -2.91 -7.46
N ALA A 129 -11.51 -2.94 -6.31
CA ALA A 129 -12.06 -1.74 -5.72
C ALA A 129 -10.92 -0.75 -5.44
N HIS A 130 -11.16 0.53 -5.73
CA HIS A 130 -10.25 1.60 -5.35
C HIS A 130 -10.67 2.12 -3.98
N LYS A 131 -9.72 2.29 -3.06
CA LYS A 131 -9.95 3.12 -1.88
C LYS A 131 -10.27 4.53 -2.34
N LEU A 132 -11.28 5.19 -1.78
CA LEU A 132 -11.68 6.53 -2.23
C LEU A 132 -10.52 7.54 -2.04
N VAL A 133 -9.89 7.48 -0.87
CA VAL A 133 -8.71 8.24 -0.46
C VAL A 133 -7.47 7.34 -0.40
N GLY A 134 -6.30 7.94 -0.15
CA GLY A 134 -5.04 7.26 0.16
C GLY A 134 -5.09 6.50 1.49
N GLY A 135 -4.08 5.65 1.73
CA GLY A 135 -4.00 4.84 2.95
C GLY A 135 -3.79 5.64 4.24
N ASP A 136 -3.34 6.88 4.12
CA ASP A 136 -3.16 7.88 5.18
C ASP A 136 -4.42 8.75 5.40
N GLY A 137 -5.53 8.45 4.72
CA GLY A 137 -6.77 9.22 4.80
C GLY A 137 -6.74 10.54 4.02
N GLN A 138 -5.69 10.78 3.23
CA GLN A 138 -5.49 11.98 2.41
C GLN A 138 -5.80 11.69 0.93
N ALA A 139 -5.83 12.71 0.07
CA ALA A 139 -5.90 12.45 -1.38
C ALA A 139 -4.74 11.55 -1.85
N LYS A 140 -4.91 10.82 -2.94
CA LYS A 140 -3.87 9.98 -3.52
C LYS A 140 -2.82 10.81 -4.23
N LEU A 141 -1.58 10.32 -4.26
CA LEU A 141 -0.52 10.88 -5.09
C LEU A 141 -0.65 10.41 -6.54
N GLY A 142 -0.91 11.34 -7.45
CA GLY A 142 -1.03 11.16 -8.88
C GLY A 142 0.25 10.69 -9.58
N GLY A 143 0.07 10.01 -10.70
CA GLY A 143 1.17 9.42 -11.48
C GLY A 143 2.09 10.47 -12.09
N LEU A 144 1.55 11.64 -12.48
CA LEU A 144 2.33 12.71 -13.10
C LEU A 144 3.23 13.39 -12.07
N GLN A 145 2.71 13.67 -10.87
CA GLN A 145 3.53 14.23 -9.78
C GLN A 145 4.55 13.21 -9.28
N ARG A 146 4.19 11.92 -9.18
CA ARG A 146 5.14 10.86 -8.79
C ARG A 146 6.29 10.71 -9.77
N ALA A 147 6.01 10.82 -11.07
CA ALA A 147 7.02 10.83 -12.12
C ALA A 147 7.77 12.17 -12.22
N GLY A 148 7.34 13.18 -11.46
CA GLY A 148 7.94 14.50 -11.45
C GLY A 148 7.72 15.26 -12.74
N PHE A 149 6.58 15.09 -13.42
CA PHE A 149 6.21 15.90 -14.58
C PHE A 149 5.52 17.20 -14.19
N VAL A 150 4.77 17.18 -13.08
CA VAL A 150 3.96 18.32 -12.62
C VAL A 150 4.26 18.64 -11.16
N ALA A 151 3.91 19.85 -10.71
CA ALA A 151 4.14 20.29 -9.34
C ALA A 151 3.15 19.66 -8.37
N VAL A 152 1.87 19.58 -8.75
CA VAL A 152 0.78 18.97 -7.95
C VAL A 152 -0.10 18.11 -8.86
N ASP A 153 -0.36 16.87 -8.43
CA ASP A 153 -1.34 15.94 -8.99
C ASP A 153 -1.88 15.10 -7.84
N ARG A 154 -2.99 15.55 -7.24
CA ARG A 154 -3.62 14.91 -6.09
C ARG A 154 -5.07 14.61 -6.41
N TYR A 155 -5.56 13.44 -6.03
CA TYR A 155 -6.90 13.02 -6.42
C TYR A 155 -7.55 12.02 -5.47
N ILE A 156 -8.87 12.02 -5.43
CA ILE A 156 -9.70 10.94 -4.89
C ILE A 156 -10.36 10.22 -6.06
N SER A 157 -10.74 8.95 -5.88
CA SER A 157 -11.37 8.20 -6.98
C SER A 157 -12.21 7.04 -6.48
N TYR A 158 -13.33 6.77 -7.15
CA TYR A 158 -14.16 5.61 -6.94
C TYR A 158 -14.29 4.79 -8.22
N ARG A 159 -14.29 3.46 -8.11
CA ARG A 159 -14.40 2.54 -9.24
C ARG A 159 -15.48 1.51 -8.95
N CYS A 160 -16.41 1.33 -9.90
CA CYS A 160 -17.44 0.31 -9.88
C CYS A 160 -17.59 -0.26 -11.29
N GLY A 161 -17.44 -1.58 -11.42
CA GLY A 161 -17.41 -2.29 -12.68
C GLY A 161 -16.30 -1.77 -13.61
N ASN A 162 -16.72 -1.33 -14.79
CA ASN A 162 -15.83 -0.72 -15.79
C ASN A 162 -15.71 0.80 -15.61
N ASP A 163 -16.53 1.41 -14.75
CA ASP A 163 -16.60 2.84 -14.57
C ASP A 163 -15.71 3.29 -13.42
N ILE A 164 -15.12 4.47 -13.59
CA ILE A 164 -14.27 5.11 -12.61
C ILE A 164 -14.44 6.61 -12.70
N VAL A 165 -14.59 7.25 -11.55
CA VAL A 165 -14.60 8.70 -11.44
C VAL A 165 -13.47 9.13 -10.52
N SER A 166 -12.79 10.21 -10.90
CA SER A 166 -11.78 10.86 -10.07
C SER A 166 -12.04 12.36 -9.98
N LEU A 167 -11.89 12.91 -8.78
CA LEU A 167 -11.81 14.35 -8.53
C LEU A 167 -10.41 14.66 -8.05
N GLY A 168 -9.76 15.68 -8.62
CA GLY A 168 -8.41 16.05 -8.22
C GLY A 168 -8.05 17.49 -8.49
N VAL A 169 -6.83 17.83 -8.10
CA VAL A 169 -6.17 19.11 -8.36
C VAL A 169 -4.90 18.86 -9.17
N PHE A 170 -4.62 19.80 -10.07
CA PHE A 170 -3.51 19.74 -11.00
C PHE A 170 -2.81 21.10 -11.07
N LEU A 171 -1.48 21.09 -10.97
CA LEU A 171 -0.64 22.26 -11.17
C LEU A 171 0.61 21.85 -11.98
N PRO A 172 0.74 22.30 -13.25
CA PRO A 172 1.96 22.17 -14.03
C PRO A 172 3.20 22.70 -13.31
N LYS A 173 4.37 22.23 -13.74
CA LYS A 173 5.62 22.84 -13.30
C LYS A 173 5.72 24.28 -13.78
N ASN A 174 6.33 25.13 -12.97
CA ASN A 174 6.65 26.53 -13.29
C ASN A 174 5.45 27.45 -13.46
N GLN A 175 4.25 27.03 -13.04
CA GLN A 175 3.10 27.91 -12.91
C GLN A 175 2.98 28.42 -11.47
N ASP A 176 2.32 29.57 -11.32
CA ASP A 176 1.98 30.08 -9.99
C ASP A 176 0.94 29.16 -9.31
N MET A 177 0.95 29.11 -7.98
CA MET A 177 -0.01 28.28 -7.24
C MET A 177 -1.46 28.68 -7.53
N SER A 178 -1.74 29.95 -7.85
CA SER A 178 -3.08 30.43 -8.23
C SER A 178 -3.58 29.89 -9.58
N GLU A 179 -2.70 29.33 -10.42
CA GLU A 179 -3.06 28.77 -11.73
C GLU A 179 -3.52 27.31 -11.66
N HIS A 180 -3.53 26.71 -10.46
CA HIS A 180 -4.03 25.35 -10.28
C HIS A 180 -5.45 25.20 -10.81
N LYS A 181 -5.75 24.01 -11.32
CA LYS A 181 -7.10 23.63 -11.76
C LYS A 181 -7.56 22.41 -11.00
N PHE A 182 -8.86 22.32 -10.80
CA PHE A 182 -9.51 21.09 -10.38
C PHE A 182 -10.00 20.34 -11.60
N PHE A 183 -10.07 19.02 -11.50
CA PHE A 183 -10.55 18.18 -12.58
C PHE A 183 -11.51 17.11 -12.09
N VAL A 184 -12.42 16.74 -12.98
CA VAL A 184 -13.18 15.49 -12.87
C VAL A 184 -12.85 14.64 -14.09
N ILE A 185 -12.33 13.44 -13.88
CA ILE A 185 -12.08 12.44 -14.94
C ILE A 185 -13.09 11.31 -14.75
N ALA A 186 -13.88 11.00 -15.78
CA ALA A 186 -14.91 9.96 -15.76
C ALA A 186 -15.23 9.49 -17.19
N PRO A 187 -16.01 8.40 -17.38
CA PRO A 187 -16.47 8.00 -18.70
C PRO A 187 -17.24 9.12 -19.41
N GLN A 188 -17.03 9.29 -20.72
CA GLN A 188 -17.68 10.35 -21.51
C GLN A 188 -19.22 10.38 -21.34
N ALA A 189 -19.87 9.23 -21.24
CA ALA A 189 -21.32 9.12 -21.08
C ALA A 189 -21.83 9.70 -19.73
N MET A 190 -20.93 9.98 -18.79
CA MET A 190 -21.22 10.51 -17.46
C MET A 190 -20.90 12.00 -17.32
N LEU A 191 -20.22 12.61 -18.31
CA LEU A 191 -19.81 14.02 -18.28
C LEU A 191 -20.48 14.82 -19.40
N ASP A 192 -21.40 15.70 -19.02
CA ASP A 192 -21.95 16.68 -19.94
C ASP A 192 -20.86 17.70 -20.31
N GLY A 193 -20.51 17.75 -21.60
CA GLY A 193 -19.44 18.62 -22.11
C GLY A 193 -18.02 18.14 -21.82
N GLY A 194 -17.83 16.89 -21.37
CA GLY A 194 -16.51 16.31 -21.14
C GLY A 194 -15.67 16.26 -22.42
N GLN A 195 -14.38 16.53 -22.30
CA GLN A 195 -13.40 16.46 -23.38
C GLN A 195 -12.40 15.31 -23.14
N PRO A 196 -11.74 14.78 -24.18
CA PRO A 196 -10.67 13.82 -24.00
C PRO A 196 -9.62 14.33 -23.01
N VAL A 197 -9.14 13.47 -22.10
CA VAL A 197 -8.23 13.90 -21.00
C VAL A 197 -6.94 14.52 -21.52
N ASP A 198 -6.44 14.07 -22.69
CA ASP A 198 -5.25 14.63 -23.34
C ASP A 198 -5.50 16.01 -23.98
N ALA A 199 -6.76 16.41 -24.20
CA ALA A 199 -7.09 17.73 -24.73
C ALA A 199 -7.03 18.83 -23.67
N ILE A 200 -7.13 18.46 -22.39
CA ILE A 200 -7.21 19.41 -21.26
C ILE A 200 -5.92 19.48 -20.45
N ARG A 201 -5.04 18.47 -20.53
CA ARG A 201 -3.70 18.47 -19.92
C ARG A 201 -2.76 17.49 -20.61
N ASP A 202 -1.46 17.77 -20.60
CA ASP A 202 -0.44 16.83 -21.05
C ASP A 202 -0.26 15.71 -20.01
N ASN A 203 -0.64 14.48 -20.39
CA ASN A 203 -0.51 13.30 -19.55
C ASN A 203 0.82 12.56 -19.76
N HIS A 204 1.74 13.06 -20.60
CA HIS A 204 3.04 12.46 -20.88
C HIS A 204 2.96 10.96 -21.23
N GLY A 205 1.94 10.57 -21.98
CA GLY A 205 1.68 9.17 -22.36
C GLY A 205 1.22 8.25 -21.22
N GLN A 206 0.98 8.79 -20.02
CA GLN A 206 0.41 8.00 -18.92
C GLN A 206 -1.06 7.70 -19.19
N LYS A 207 -1.41 6.41 -19.08
CA LYS A 207 -2.79 5.97 -19.22
C LYS A 207 -3.69 6.59 -18.14
N GLN A 208 -4.79 7.18 -18.58
CA GLN A 208 -5.79 7.76 -17.68
C GLN A 208 -6.83 6.71 -17.26
N SER A 209 -7.48 6.97 -16.13
CA SER A 209 -8.48 6.07 -15.55
C SER A 209 -9.74 5.98 -16.42
N ALA A 210 -10.12 7.07 -17.08
CA ALA A 210 -11.24 7.14 -18.00
C ALA A 210 -10.87 7.97 -19.24
N ASP A 211 -11.79 8.07 -20.20
CA ASP A 211 -11.59 8.67 -21.52
C ASP A 211 -11.93 10.17 -21.59
N SER A 212 -12.66 10.70 -20.61
CA SER A 212 -13.16 12.07 -20.63
C SER A 212 -12.92 12.81 -19.32
N ALA A 213 -12.90 14.14 -19.40
CA ALA A 213 -12.71 15.00 -18.25
C ALA A 213 -13.23 16.43 -18.44
N LEU A 214 -13.44 17.08 -17.29
CA LEU A 214 -13.78 18.49 -17.14
C LEU A 214 -12.72 19.18 -16.26
N MET A 215 -12.43 20.45 -16.55
CA MET A 215 -11.54 21.30 -15.75
C MET A 215 -12.33 22.44 -15.12
N PHE A 216 -11.94 22.82 -13.91
CA PHE A 216 -12.61 23.83 -13.09
C PHE A 216 -11.59 24.74 -12.42
N ASP A 217 -11.97 25.99 -12.21
CA ASP A 217 -11.17 26.97 -11.47
C ASP A 217 -11.42 26.90 -9.95
N ASP A 218 -12.58 26.36 -9.55
CA ASP A 218 -12.99 26.26 -8.17
C ASP A 218 -13.33 24.81 -7.78
N LEU A 219 -13.04 24.48 -6.52
CA LEU A 219 -13.23 23.13 -5.99
C LEU A 219 -14.72 22.78 -5.83
N GLU A 220 -15.57 23.76 -5.58
CA GLU A 220 -17.00 23.54 -5.31
C GLU A 220 -17.71 23.02 -6.58
N ALA A 221 -17.50 23.67 -7.72
CA ALA A 221 -18.02 23.25 -9.01
C ALA A 221 -17.48 21.86 -9.41
N ALA A 222 -16.18 21.61 -9.19
CA ALA A 222 -15.60 20.29 -9.44
C ALA A 222 -16.21 19.21 -8.55
N ALA A 223 -16.43 19.51 -7.26
CA ALA A 223 -17.08 18.60 -6.32
C ALA A 223 -18.55 18.31 -6.71
N ALA A 224 -19.28 19.32 -7.17
CA ALA A 224 -20.65 19.15 -7.66
C ALA A 224 -20.71 18.28 -8.93
N ALA A 225 -19.76 18.43 -9.85
CA ALA A 225 -19.64 17.56 -11.02
C ALA A 225 -19.28 16.11 -10.62
N PHE A 226 -18.36 15.96 -9.67
CA PHE A 226 -17.98 14.65 -9.12
C PHE A 226 -19.16 13.94 -8.46
N ASP A 227 -19.94 14.65 -7.64
CA ASP A 227 -21.15 14.16 -6.98
C ASP A 227 -22.18 13.64 -7.99
N LYS A 228 -22.44 14.40 -9.07
CA LYS A 228 -23.35 13.97 -10.15
C LYS A 228 -22.92 12.67 -10.81
N VAL A 229 -21.62 12.50 -11.05
CA VAL A 229 -21.08 11.24 -11.61
C VAL A 229 -21.19 10.11 -10.60
N LEU A 230 -20.84 10.35 -9.34
CA LEU A 230 -20.98 9.36 -8.27
C LEU A 230 -22.41 8.88 -8.11
N ALA A 231 -23.40 9.77 -8.18
CA ALA A 231 -24.81 9.40 -8.12
C ALA A 231 -25.19 8.37 -9.20
N ARG A 232 -24.56 8.42 -10.38
CA ARG A 232 -24.79 7.48 -11.49
C ARG A 232 -24.03 6.17 -11.31
N ILE A 233 -22.79 6.22 -10.80
CA ILE A 233 -21.96 5.03 -10.59
C ILE A 233 -22.40 4.23 -9.35
N ALA A 234 -22.90 4.93 -8.32
CA ALA A 234 -23.31 4.35 -7.05
C ALA A 234 -24.78 3.92 -7.00
N ALA A 235 -25.62 4.32 -7.98
CA ALA A 235 -26.98 3.80 -8.17
C ALA A 235 -26.96 2.28 -8.36
#